data_AF-A0A1F9LW80-F1
#
_entry.id   AF-A0A1F9LW80-F1
#
_cell.length_a   1.000
_cell.length_b   1.000
_cell.length_c   1.000
_cell.angle_alpha   90.00
_cell.angle_beta   90.00
_cell.angle_gamma   90.00
#
_symmetry.space_group_name_H-M   'P 1'
#
loop_
_entity.id
_entity.type
_entity.pdbx_description
1 polymer ?
#
loop_
_entity_poly.entity_id
_entity_poly.type
_entity_poly.pdbx_seq_one_letter_code
_entity_poly.pdbx_strand_id
1 'polypeptide(L)'
;IRDRIAIPLIADIHFDARLAVASMENGAQAIRINPGNIGGAAKLARVVAAAKLHDVSIRVGVNSGSLEKDILKKYGHPVPAALVESALRNVALVEGHGFYNIKISLKSSDSLSTVAAYRELAARCDYPLHLGVTEAGGLIAGTVKSSVALGILLYEGIGDTFRISLTRDPVEEVRVGYELLRALNIRHRGPELISCPTCGRCEINLFGLAEQVEQHVQSMSTPLKIAVM
;
A
#
# COMPACT_ATOMS: atom_id res chain seq x y z
N ILE A 1 -13.67 -10.39 -14.64
CA ILE A 1 -12.49 -9.49 -14.49
C ILE A 1 -11.21 -10.30 -14.71
N ARG A 2 -11.02 -11.39 -13.96
CA ARG A 2 -9.79 -12.19 -13.99
C ARG A 2 -9.34 -12.60 -15.40
N ASP A 3 -10.25 -13.11 -16.23
CA ASP A 3 -9.92 -13.60 -17.58
C ASP A 3 -9.48 -12.50 -18.57
N ARG A 4 -9.66 -11.22 -18.20
CA ARG A 4 -9.34 -10.06 -19.04
C ARG A 4 -8.08 -9.31 -18.58
N ILE A 5 -7.40 -9.78 -17.53
CA ILE A 5 -6.22 -9.11 -16.95
C ILE A 5 -5.07 -10.10 -16.73
N ALA A 6 -3.83 -9.59 -16.78
CA ALA A 6 -2.63 -10.40 -16.50
C ALA A 6 -2.13 -10.25 -15.05
N ILE A 7 -2.37 -9.10 -14.41
CA ILE A 7 -1.87 -8.80 -13.05
C ILE A 7 -2.60 -9.61 -11.97
N PRO A 8 -1.96 -9.93 -10.82
CA PRO A 8 -2.65 -10.53 -9.70
C PRO A 8 -3.78 -9.66 -9.16
N LEU A 9 -4.93 -10.27 -8.86
CA LEU A 9 -6.10 -9.56 -8.34
C LEU A 9 -6.26 -9.75 -6.83
N ILE A 10 -6.38 -8.65 -6.10
CA ILE A 10 -6.69 -8.64 -4.66
C ILE A 10 -8.11 -8.12 -4.45
N ALA A 11 -8.98 -8.91 -3.83
CA ALA A 11 -10.33 -8.47 -3.46
C ALA A 11 -10.32 -7.78 -2.08
N ASP A 12 -10.86 -6.56 -1.99
CA ASP A 12 -10.99 -5.80 -0.74
C ASP A 12 -12.35 -6.05 -0.10
N ILE A 13 -12.37 -6.73 1.05
CA ILE A 13 -13.58 -7.18 1.73
C ILE A 13 -13.65 -6.59 3.13
N HIS A 14 -14.73 -5.87 3.42
CA HIS A 14 -14.89 -5.17 4.70
C HIS A 14 -15.59 -5.99 5.78
N PHE A 15 -16.73 -6.64 5.45
CA PHE A 15 -17.62 -7.22 6.47
C PHE A 15 -18.17 -8.61 6.11
N ASP A 16 -18.47 -8.88 4.84
CA ASP A 16 -19.21 -10.08 4.43
C ASP A 16 -18.28 -11.23 4.04
N ALA A 17 -18.20 -12.24 4.91
CA ALA A 17 -17.45 -13.47 4.67
C ALA A 17 -17.87 -14.19 3.38
N ARG A 18 -19.13 -14.09 2.94
CA ARG A 18 -19.61 -14.71 1.69
C ARG A 18 -18.92 -14.10 0.48
N LEU A 19 -18.69 -12.78 0.50
CA LEU A 19 -17.99 -12.09 -0.57
C LEU A 19 -16.51 -12.45 -0.61
N ALA A 20 -15.87 -12.66 0.56
CA ALA A 20 -14.50 -13.14 0.62
C ALA A 20 -14.36 -14.54 -0.01
N VAL A 21 -15.23 -15.48 0.38
CA VAL A 21 -15.23 -16.84 -0.18
C VAL A 21 -15.51 -16.81 -1.70
N ALA A 22 -16.59 -16.14 -2.11
CA ALA A 22 -16.96 -16.06 -3.53
C ALA A 22 -15.86 -15.41 -4.39
N SER A 23 -15.14 -14.40 -3.87
CA SER A 23 -14.04 -13.77 -4.60
C SER A 23 -12.90 -14.75 -4.89
N MET A 24 -12.58 -15.62 -3.93
CA MET A 24 -11.52 -16.64 -4.08
C MET A 24 -11.95 -17.75 -5.05
N GLU A 25 -13.20 -18.22 -4.94
CA GLU A 25 -13.79 -19.19 -5.87
C GLU A 25 -13.80 -18.68 -7.32
N ASN A 26 -13.83 -17.37 -7.51
CA ASN A 26 -13.84 -16.70 -8.81
C ASN A 26 -12.47 -16.12 -9.20
N GLY A 27 -11.39 -16.63 -8.62
CA GLY A 27 -10.01 -16.41 -9.10
C GLY A 27 -9.30 -15.19 -8.54
N ALA A 28 -9.75 -14.60 -7.43
CA ALA A 28 -8.93 -13.65 -6.68
C ALA A 28 -7.71 -14.39 -6.07
N GLN A 29 -6.52 -13.81 -6.20
CA GLN A 29 -5.25 -14.42 -5.76
C GLN A 29 -4.77 -13.89 -4.39
N ALA A 30 -5.43 -12.84 -3.91
CA ALA A 30 -5.38 -12.45 -2.52
C ALA A 30 -6.73 -11.85 -2.09
N ILE A 31 -6.99 -11.83 -0.79
CA ILE A 31 -8.04 -11.02 -0.21
C ILE A 31 -7.44 -10.06 0.81
N ARG A 32 -8.06 -8.88 0.99
CA ARG A 32 -7.81 -8.04 2.16
C ARG A 32 -9.04 -8.04 3.05
N ILE A 33 -8.84 -8.33 4.33
CA ILE A 33 -9.88 -8.32 5.35
C ILE A 33 -9.39 -7.63 6.62
N ASN A 34 -10.34 -7.23 7.46
CA ASN A 34 -10.11 -7.06 8.89
C ASN A 34 -10.81 -8.22 9.61
N PRO A 35 -10.07 -9.24 10.12
CA PRO A 35 -10.65 -10.42 10.75
C PRO A 35 -11.66 -10.11 11.87
N GLY A 36 -11.43 -9.07 12.67
CA GLY A 36 -12.33 -8.63 13.75
C GLY A 36 -13.71 -8.20 13.26
N ASN A 37 -13.83 -7.80 11.99
CA ASN A 37 -15.06 -7.28 11.40
C ASN A 37 -15.80 -8.27 10.49
N ILE A 38 -15.27 -9.49 10.30
CA ILE A 38 -15.83 -10.47 9.35
C ILE A 38 -17.08 -11.21 9.87
N GLY A 39 -17.54 -10.85 11.08
CA GLY A 39 -18.77 -11.35 11.68
C GLY A 39 -18.60 -12.64 12.51
N GLY A 40 -17.43 -12.82 13.13
CA GLY A 40 -17.19 -13.83 14.17
C GLY A 40 -16.34 -15.04 13.72
N ALA A 41 -15.94 -15.86 14.70
CA ALA A 41 -14.99 -16.95 14.52
C ALA A 41 -15.45 -18.00 13.47
N ALA A 42 -16.72 -18.38 13.47
CA ALA A 42 -17.25 -19.35 12.50
C ALA A 42 -17.18 -18.83 11.05
N LYS A 43 -17.40 -17.53 10.85
CA LYS A 43 -17.30 -16.90 9.52
C LYS A 43 -15.83 -16.76 9.10
N LEU A 44 -14.96 -16.36 10.01
CA LEU A 44 -13.52 -16.29 9.75
C LEU A 44 -12.97 -17.68 9.38
N ALA A 45 -13.35 -18.73 10.10
CA ALA A 45 -12.94 -20.10 9.81
C ALA A 45 -13.29 -20.52 8.37
N ARG A 46 -14.49 -20.16 7.90
CA ARG A 46 -14.91 -20.41 6.51
C ARG A 46 -14.04 -19.65 5.50
N VAL A 47 -13.71 -18.39 5.78
CA VAL A 47 -12.83 -17.59 4.92
C VAL A 47 -11.43 -18.20 4.87
N VAL A 48 -10.85 -18.58 6.01
CA VAL A 48 -9.53 -19.20 6.06
C VAL A 48 -9.52 -20.56 5.36
N ALA A 49 -10.56 -21.36 5.52
CA ALA A 49 -10.69 -22.64 4.82
C ALA A 49 -10.71 -22.46 3.29
N ALA A 50 -11.45 -21.47 2.79
CA ALA A 50 -11.46 -21.14 1.36
C ALA A 50 -10.10 -20.61 0.88
N ALA A 51 -9.43 -19.76 1.68
CA ALA A 51 -8.09 -19.28 1.36
C ALA A 51 -7.07 -20.42 1.23
N LYS A 52 -7.13 -21.42 2.12
CA LYS A 52 -6.32 -22.66 2.02
C LYS A 52 -6.65 -23.47 0.78
N LEU A 53 -7.94 -23.69 0.52
CA LEU A 53 -8.40 -24.52 -0.60
C LEU A 53 -7.97 -23.96 -1.96
N HIS A 54 -7.97 -22.63 -2.09
CA HIS A 54 -7.69 -21.95 -3.35
C HIS A 54 -6.27 -21.36 -3.45
N ASP A 55 -5.40 -21.65 -2.48
CA ASP A 55 -4.03 -21.10 -2.39
C ASP A 55 -3.98 -19.55 -2.49
N VAL A 56 -4.86 -18.90 -1.74
CA VAL A 56 -5.04 -17.44 -1.75
C VAL A 56 -4.41 -16.82 -0.50
N SER A 57 -3.55 -15.82 -0.69
CA SER A 57 -2.95 -15.06 0.43
C SER A 57 -3.95 -14.10 1.10
N ILE A 58 -3.76 -13.83 2.39
CA ILE A 58 -4.60 -12.89 3.15
C ILE A 58 -3.80 -11.65 3.55
N ARG A 59 -4.28 -10.46 3.19
CA ARG A 59 -3.81 -9.21 3.78
C ARG A 59 -4.68 -8.84 4.98
N VAL A 60 -4.11 -8.88 6.18
CA VAL A 60 -4.75 -8.34 7.40
C VAL A 60 -4.51 -6.84 7.43
N GLY A 61 -5.59 -6.05 7.28
CA GLY A 61 -5.47 -4.59 7.15
C GLY A 61 -6.19 -3.82 8.25
N VAL A 62 -5.42 -3.09 9.06
CA VAL A 62 -5.90 -2.23 10.14
C VAL A 62 -5.81 -0.76 9.74
N ASN A 63 -6.87 -0.01 10.01
CA ASN A 63 -6.95 1.43 9.76
C ASN A 63 -7.21 2.17 11.09
N SER A 64 -6.59 3.33 11.29
CA SER A 64 -6.81 4.18 12.47
C SER A 64 -8.28 4.53 12.71
N GLY A 65 -9.05 4.75 11.63
CA GLY A 65 -10.47 5.10 11.69
C GLY A 65 -11.43 3.95 12.02
N SER A 66 -10.95 2.71 12.10
CA SER A 66 -11.79 1.52 12.31
C SER A 66 -11.23 0.55 13.36
N LEU A 67 -10.54 1.08 14.38
CA LEU A 67 -10.04 0.28 15.50
C LEU A 67 -11.19 -0.31 16.33
N GLU A 68 -10.94 -1.47 16.93
CA GLU A 68 -11.86 -2.12 17.85
C GLU A 68 -12.11 -1.24 19.08
N LYS A 69 -13.36 -1.24 19.58
CA LYS A 69 -13.81 -0.35 20.66
C LYS A 69 -13.02 -0.53 21.96
N ASP A 70 -12.60 -1.74 22.28
CA ASP A 70 -11.84 -2.05 23.48
C ASP A 70 -10.40 -1.55 23.39
N ILE A 71 -9.76 -1.67 22.21
CA ILE A 71 -8.44 -1.08 21.95
C ILE A 71 -8.54 0.44 22.03
N LEU A 72 -9.55 1.04 21.39
CA LEU A 72 -9.75 2.49 21.46
C LEU A 72 -9.98 2.96 22.89
N LYS A 73 -10.74 2.21 23.69
CA LYS A 73 -10.94 2.51 25.12
C LYS A 73 -9.65 2.41 25.93
N LYS A 74 -8.77 1.45 25.62
CA LYS A 74 -7.48 1.26 26.30
C LYS A 74 -6.50 2.41 26.02
N TYR A 75 -6.39 2.85 24.76
CA TYR A 75 -5.42 3.87 24.34
C TYR A 75 -6.00 5.30 24.30
N GLY A 76 -7.32 5.44 24.38
CA GLY A 76 -8.04 6.72 24.29
C GLY A 76 -8.12 7.32 22.88
N HIS A 77 -7.13 7.07 22.04
CA HIS A 77 -7.02 7.60 20.67
C HIS A 77 -6.24 6.62 19.77
N PRO A 78 -6.38 6.72 18.43
CA PRO A 78 -5.76 5.78 17.49
C PRO A 78 -4.24 6.06 17.30
N VAL A 79 -3.46 5.81 18.35
CA VAL A 79 -1.99 5.91 18.34
C VAL A 79 -1.32 4.74 17.64
N PRO A 80 -0.06 4.89 17.16
CA PRO A 80 0.71 3.80 16.56
C PRO A 80 0.62 2.45 17.30
N ALA A 81 0.85 2.44 18.62
CA ALA A 81 0.77 1.23 19.44
C ALA A 81 -0.62 0.55 19.42
N ALA A 82 -1.69 1.33 19.29
CA ALA A 82 -3.06 0.80 19.19
C ALA A 82 -3.28 0.10 17.84
N LEU A 83 -2.74 0.65 16.74
CA LEU A 83 -2.79 0.00 15.43
C LEU A 83 -1.99 -1.30 15.42
N VAL A 84 -0.80 -1.30 16.02
CA VAL A 84 0.05 -2.50 16.11
C VAL A 84 -0.62 -3.59 16.95
N GLU A 85 -1.19 -3.23 18.11
CA GLU A 85 -1.94 -4.20 18.93
C GLU A 85 -3.11 -4.80 18.13
N SER A 86 -3.91 -3.96 17.46
CA SER A 86 -5.03 -4.42 16.63
C SER A 86 -4.56 -5.36 15.53
N ALA A 87 -3.47 -5.04 14.83
CA ALA A 87 -2.97 -5.87 13.74
C ALA A 87 -2.50 -7.24 14.24
N LEU A 88 -1.68 -7.29 15.29
CA LEU A 88 -1.19 -8.55 15.83
C LEU A 88 -2.32 -9.40 16.41
N ARG A 89 -3.32 -8.78 17.05
CA ARG A 89 -4.54 -9.47 17.49
C ARG A 89 -5.28 -10.10 16.31
N ASN A 90 -5.46 -9.36 15.23
CA ASN A 90 -6.15 -9.85 14.04
C ASN A 90 -5.37 -10.94 13.29
N VAL A 91 -4.04 -10.83 13.26
CA VAL A 91 -3.16 -11.89 12.72
C VAL A 91 -3.32 -13.17 13.55
N ALA A 92 -3.29 -13.07 14.88
CA ALA A 92 -3.46 -14.22 15.76
C ALA A 92 -4.80 -14.95 15.55
N LEU A 93 -5.87 -14.23 15.17
CA LEU A 93 -7.15 -14.85 14.81
C LEU A 93 -7.03 -15.74 13.56
N VAL A 94 -6.25 -15.33 12.57
CA VAL A 94 -6.02 -16.10 11.34
C VAL A 94 -5.05 -17.26 11.62
N GLU A 95 -4.00 -17.02 12.40
CA GLU A 95 -3.05 -18.05 12.84
C GLU A 95 -3.72 -19.14 13.69
N GLY A 96 -4.72 -18.79 14.50
CA GLY A 96 -5.53 -19.75 15.27
C GLY A 96 -6.25 -20.79 14.41
N HIS A 97 -6.37 -20.54 13.09
CA HIS A 97 -6.87 -21.48 12.10
C HIS A 97 -5.74 -22.18 11.31
N GLY A 98 -4.48 -22.04 11.75
CA GLY A 98 -3.29 -22.63 11.14
C GLY A 98 -2.99 -22.10 9.74
N PHE A 99 -3.16 -20.80 9.52
CA PHE A 99 -2.90 -20.15 8.23
C PHE A 99 -1.87 -19.03 8.40
N TYR A 100 -0.83 -19.04 7.55
CA TYR A 100 0.34 -18.17 7.70
C TYR A 100 0.74 -17.46 6.40
N ASN A 101 0.03 -17.68 5.29
CA ASN A 101 0.27 -16.94 4.03
C ASN A 101 -0.37 -15.53 4.13
N ILE A 102 0.19 -14.73 5.03
CA ILE A 102 -0.34 -13.44 5.48
C ILE A 102 0.62 -12.32 5.13
N LYS A 103 0.06 -11.15 4.79
CA LYS A 103 0.76 -9.87 4.85
C LYS A 103 -0.03 -8.86 5.67
N ILE A 104 0.64 -7.89 6.28
CA ILE A 104 0.01 -6.95 7.22
C ILE A 104 0.05 -5.53 6.64
N SER A 105 -1.00 -4.75 6.85
CA SER A 105 -0.97 -3.31 6.59
C SER A 105 -1.58 -2.53 7.74
N LEU A 106 -0.89 -1.47 8.16
CA LEU A 106 -1.38 -0.42 9.04
C LEU A 106 -1.58 0.86 8.23
N LYS A 107 -2.71 1.53 8.37
CA LYS A 107 -2.92 2.83 7.72
C LYS A 107 -3.38 3.90 8.70
N SER A 108 -2.65 5.01 8.68
CA SER A 108 -3.02 6.29 9.29
C SER A 108 -2.99 7.37 8.20
N SER A 109 -3.70 8.47 8.42
CA SER A 109 -3.68 9.65 7.56
C SER A 109 -2.56 10.63 7.92
N ASP A 110 -1.87 10.39 9.04
CA ASP A 110 -0.67 11.10 9.47
C ASP A 110 0.60 10.32 9.10
N SER A 111 1.56 11.02 8.48
CA SER A 111 2.79 10.41 7.97
C SER A 111 3.68 9.88 9.08
N LEU A 112 3.88 10.64 10.15
CA LEU A 112 4.81 10.26 11.22
C LEU A 112 4.25 9.14 12.09
N SER A 113 2.94 9.15 12.33
CA SER A 113 2.23 8.03 12.95
C SER A 113 2.34 6.76 12.12
N THR A 114 2.26 6.86 10.79
CA THR A 114 2.46 5.73 9.89
C THR A 114 3.87 5.15 10.04
N VAL A 115 4.90 6.00 10.03
CA VAL A 115 6.29 5.58 10.24
C VAL A 115 6.47 4.87 11.59
N ALA A 116 6.00 5.48 12.68
CA ALA A 116 6.12 4.93 14.02
C ALA A 116 5.44 3.55 14.14
N ALA A 117 4.23 3.41 13.57
CA ALA A 117 3.48 2.17 13.64
C ALA A 117 4.17 1.02 12.88
N TYR A 118 4.71 1.30 11.68
CA TYR A 118 5.42 0.27 10.91
C TYR A 118 6.76 -0.11 11.52
N ARG A 119 7.52 0.83 12.11
CA ARG A 119 8.75 0.50 12.84
C ARG A 119 8.47 -0.42 14.03
N GLU A 120 7.44 -0.12 14.80
CA GLU A 120 7.04 -0.97 15.93
C GLU A 120 6.56 -2.34 15.45
N LEU A 121 5.76 -2.40 14.38
CA LEU A 121 5.28 -3.67 13.81
C LEU A 121 6.43 -4.53 13.28
N ALA A 122 7.36 -3.95 12.52
CA ALA A 122 8.52 -4.64 11.97
C ALA A 122 9.43 -5.22 13.06
N ALA A 123 9.50 -4.58 14.24
CA ALA A 123 10.25 -5.10 15.38
C ALA A 123 9.57 -6.28 16.10
N ARG A 124 8.31 -6.59 15.76
CA ARG A 124 7.47 -7.56 16.48
C ARG A 124 7.07 -8.78 15.65
N CYS A 125 7.22 -8.76 14.33
CA CYS A 125 6.94 -9.89 13.45
C CYS A 125 7.67 -9.79 12.10
N ASP A 126 7.88 -10.94 11.46
CA ASP A 126 8.57 -11.06 10.16
C ASP A 126 7.60 -11.20 8.98
N TYR A 127 6.30 -10.90 9.17
CA TYR A 127 5.34 -10.94 8.07
C TYR A 127 5.60 -9.82 7.05
N PRO A 128 5.39 -10.08 5.75
CA PRO A 128 5.48 -9.03 4.74
C PRO A 128 4.54 -7.85 5.05
N LEU A 129 5.04 -6.63 4.87
CA LEU A 129 4.37 -5.38 5.20
C LEU A 129 3.92 -4.67 3.92
N HIS A 130 2.62 -4.41 3.82
CA HIS A 130 2.03 -3.59 2.76
C HIS A 130 1.84 -2.15 3.24
N LEU A 131 2.79 -1.29 2.90
CA LEU A 131 2.82 0.09 3.34
C LEU A 131 1.79 0.96 2.63
N GLY A 132 1.37 2.02 3.31
CA GLY A 132 0.56 3.07 2.69
C GLY A 132 0.09 4.10 3.70
N VAL A 133 -0.03 5.34 3.25
CA VAL A 133 -0.76 6.41 3.94
C VAL A 133 -2.17 6.42 3.39
N THR A 134 -3.19 6.41 4.25
CA THR A 134 -4.59 6.58 3.80
C THR A 134 -4.96 8.06 3.73
N GLU A 135 -5.95 8.41 2.91
CA GLU A 135 -6.46 9.79 2.85
C GLU A 135 -5.33 10.83 2.62
N ALA A 136 -4.42 10.54 1.68
CA ALA A 136 -3.22 11.35 1.51
C ALA A 136 -3.54 12.75 0.94
N GLY A 137 -4.57 12.83 0.10
CA GLY A 137 -5.07 14.07 -0.51
C GLY A 137 -5.02 14.04 -2.03
N GLY A 138 -5.12 15.22 -2.65
CA GLY A 138 -4.93 15.39 -4.10
C GLY A 138 -3.48 15.17 -4.54
N LEU A 139 -3.16 15.42 -5.81
CA LEU A 139 -1.87 15.07 -6.41
C LEU A 139 -0.66 15.57 -5.60
N ILE A 140 -0.53 16.88 -5.36
CA ILE A 140 0.66 17.46 -4.71
C ILE A 140 0.73 17.05 -3.24
N ALA A 141 -0.31 17.39 -2.45
CA ALA A 141 -0.30 17.13 -1.01
C ALA A 141 -0.20 15.62 -0.69
N GLY A 142 -0.91 14.79 -1.45
CA GLY A 142 -0.88 13.34 -1.29
C GLY A 142 0.44 12.71 -1.69
N THR A 143 1.09 13.24 -2.74
CA THR A 143 2.45 12.83 -3.14
C THR A 143 3.44 13.16 -2.05
N VAL A 144 3.49 14.42 -1.59
CA VAL A 144 4.41 14.83 -0.51
C VAL A 144 4.20 13.99 0.74
N LYS A 145 2.94 13.86 1.19
CA LYS A 145 2.60 13.11 2.41
C LYS A 145 3.02 11.63 2.31
N SER A 146 2.75 11.00 1.18
CA SER A 146 3.09 9.58 0.94
C SER A 146 4.60 9.40 0.83
N SER A 147 5.29 10.25 0.06
CA SER A 147 6.74 10.18 -0.12
C SER A 147 7.51 10.38 1.18
N VAL A 148 7.05 11.23 2.10
CA VAL A 148 7.67 11.38 3.42
C VAL A 148 7.56 10.08 4.22
N ALA A 149 6.37 9.52 4.38
CA ALA A 149 6.17 8.34 5.22
C ALA A 149 6.84 7.09 4.62
N LEU A 150 6.57 6.84 3.34
CA LEU A 150 7.06 5.64 2.65
C LEU A 150 8.55 5.75 2.33
N GLY A 151 9.05 6.96 2.03
CA GLY A 151 10.47 7.19 1.80
C GLY A 151 11.33 6.83 3.01
N ILE A 152 10.91 7.26 4.20
CA ILE A 152 11.59 6.92 5.46
C ILE A 152 11.59 5.40 5.68
N LEU A 153 10.43 4.76 5.60
CA LEU A 153 10.30 3.33 5.86
C LEU A 153 11.10 2.48 4.87
N LEU A 154 11.00 2.78 3.58
CA LEU A 154 11.72 2.04 2.53
C LEU A 154 13.24 2.26 2.62
N TYR A 155 13.69 3.46 2.97
CA TYR A 155 15.11 3.73 3.23
C TYR A 155 15.65 2.92 4.42
N GLU A 156 14.82 2.67 5.43
CA GLU A 156 15.13 1.82 6.58
C GLU A 156 15.04 0.31 6.29
N GLY A 157 14.69 -0.08 5.06
CA GLY A 157 14.50 -1.48 4.69
C GLY A 157 13.19 -2.09 5.17
N ILE A 158 12.21 -1.26 5.55
CA ILE A 158 10.89 -1.69 6.01
C ILE A 158 9.90 -1.60 4.85
N GLY A 159 9.25 -2.71 4.49
CA GLY A 159 8.19 -2.77 3.50
C GLY A 159 8.47 -3.64 2.28
N ASP A 160 7.51 -4.50 1.94
CA ASP A 160 7.64 -5.50 0.86
C ASP A 160 6.77 -5.16 -0.35
N THR A 161 5.72 -4.38 -0.10
CA THR A 161 4.82 -3.82 -1.10
C THR A 161 4.23 -2.53 -0.54
N PHE A 162 3.76 -1.63 -1.39
CA PHE A 162 3.11 -0.41 -0.93
C PHE A 162 2.04 0.06 -1.91
N ARG A 163 1.24 1.03 -1.47
CA ARG A 163 0.31 1.77 -2.32
C ARG A 163 0.34 3.26 -1.97
N ILE A 164 0.51 4.11 -2.98
CA ILE A 164 0.21 5.53 -2.90
C ILE A 164 -1.32 5.68 -2.99
N SER A 165 -1.94 6.45 -2.10
CA SER A 165 -3.41 6.61 -2.05
C SER A 165 -3.79 8.07 -2.32
N LEU A 166 -4.01 8.42 -3.59
CA LEU A 166 -4.33 9.78 -4.04
C LEU A 166 -5.80 9.90 -4.43
N THR A 167 -6.38 11.08 -4.26
CA THR A 167 -7.68 11.45 -4.86
C THR A 167 -7.48 11.84 -6.33
N ARG A 168 -6.95 10.93 -7.15
CA ARG A 168 -6.61 11.10 -8.57
C ARG A 168 -6.78 9.79 -9.34
N ASP A 169 -6.52 9.83 -10.64
CA ASP A 169 -6.47 8.62 -11.47
C ASP A 169 -5.47 7.61 -10.87
N PRO A 170 -5.82 6.31 -10.76
CA PRO A 170 -4.92 5.28 -10.24
C PRO A 170 -3.58 5.17 -10.99
N VAL A 171 -3.52 5.57 -12.26
CA VAL A 171 -2.27 5.64 -13.03
C VAL A 171 -1.29 6.63 -12.39
N GLU A 172 -1.77 7.75 -11.83
CA GLU A 172 -0.95 8.71 -11.09
C GLU A 172 -0.41 8.11 -9.78
N GLU A 173 -1.20 7.29 -9.07
CA GLU A 173 -0.71 6.56 -7.90
C GLU A 173 0.47 5.64 -8.27
N VAL A 174 0.37 4.95 -9.41
CA VAL A 174 1.42 4.05 -9.91
C VAL A 174 2.66 4.83 -10.33
N ARG A 175 2.50 5.96 -11.01
CA ARG A 175 3.60 6.85 -11.41
C ARG A 175 4.38 7.34 -10.20
N VAL A 176 3.70 7.95 -9.24
CA VAL A 176 4.31 8.41 -7.98
C VAL A 176 5.03 7.27 -7.26
N GLY A 177 4.45 6.06 -7.26
CA GLY A 177 5.10 4.90 -6.66
C GLY A 177 6.43 4.52 -7.33
N TYR A 178 6.50 4.55 -8.65
CA TYR A 178 7.75 4.28 -9.36
C TYR A 178 8.77 5.42 -9.20
N GLU A 179 8.34 6.67 -9.16
CA GLU A 179 9.22 7.81 -8.86
C GLU A 179 9.83 7.69 -7.46
N LEU A 180 9.03 7.31 -6.45
CA LEU A 180 9.52 7.08 -5.10
C LEU A 180 10.59 5.98 -5.05
N LEU A 181 10.32 4.84 -5.69
CA LEU A 181 11.29 3.73 -5.74
C LEU A 181 12.57 4.13 -6.49
N ARG A 182 12.46 4.96 -7.52
CA ARG A 182 13.59 5.47 -8.30
C ARG A 182 14.44 6.42 -7.46
N ALA A 183 13.80 7.36 -6.75
CA ALA A 183 14.48 8.33 -5.88
C ALA A 183 15.27 7.63 -4.75
N LEU A 184 14.79 6.49 -4.28
CA LEU A 184 15.47 5.65 -3.28
C LEU A 184 16.45 4.64 -3.88
N ASN A 185 16.60 4.60 -5.20
CA ASN A 185 17.44 3.64 -5.92
C ASN A 185 17.08 2.16 -5.65
N ILE A 186 15.80 1.87 -5.39
CA ILE A 186 15.29 0.52 -5.10
C ILE A 186 14.84 -0.17 -6.39
N ARG A 187 14.20 0.56 -7.32
CA ARG A 187 13.77 0.04 -8.63
C ARG A 187 13.87 1.11 -9.71
N HIS A 188 14.22 0.67 -10.91
CA HIS A 188 14.24 1.49 -12.13
C HIS A 188 13.26 0.90 -13.14
N ARG A 189 12.18 1.61 -13.42
CA ARG A 189 11.23 1.29 -14.50
C ARG A 189 10.95 2.57 -15.26
N GLY A 190 10.98 2.46 -16.59
CA GLY A 190 10.76 3.58 -17.49
C GLY A 190 11.84 4.67 -17.38
N PRO A 191 11.78 5.69 -18.25
CA PRO A 191 12.77 6.75 -18.28
C PRO A 191 12.69 7.67 -17.05
N GLU A 192 13.86 8.12 -16.60
CA GLU A 192 14.04 9.20 -15.64
C GLU A 192 14.31 10.50 -16.40
N LEU A 193 13.41 11.47 -16.26
CA LEU A 193 13.60 12.80 -16.81
C LEU A 193 14.33 13.68 -15.79
N ILE A 194 15.48 14.20 -16.19
CA ILE A 194 16.28 15.14 -15.42
C ILE A 194 16.19 16.48 -16.13
N SER A 195 15.54 17.45 -15.50
CA SER A 195 15.40 18.80 -16.06
C SER A 195 16.03 19.84 -15.15
N CYS A 196 16.71 20.82 -15.75
CA CYS A 196 17.10 22.02 -15.02
C CYS A 196 15.84 22.79 -14.58
N PRO A 197 15.81 23.38 -13.37
CA PRO A 197 14.73 24.30 -12.97
C PRO A 197 14.68 25.59 -13.79
N THR A 198 15.64 25.81 -14.71
CA THR A 198 15.98 27.04 -15.45
C THR A 198 16.75 28.08 -14.61
N CYS A 199 17.33 29.08 -15.29
CA CYS A 199 17.92 30.28 -14.71
C CYS A 199 17.96 31.40 -15.76
N GLY A 200 18.53 32.56 -15.43
CA GLY A 200 18.69 33.69 -16.37
C GLY A 200 19.57 33.41 -17.61
N ARG A 201 20.09 32.18 -17.76
CA ARG A 201 20.84 31.70 -18.94
C ARG A 201 20.01 30.84 -19.88
N CYS A 202 18.74 30.58 -19.57
CA CYS A 202 17.89 29.72 -20.40
C CYS A 202 17.50 30.46 -21.69
N GLU A 203 17.92 29.90 -22.83
CA GLU A 203 17.67 30.49 -24.16
C GLU A 203 16.50 29.81 -24.90
N ILE A 204 15.90 28.79 -24.30
CA ILE A 204 14.81 28.00 -24.89
C ILE A 204 13.59 27.96 -23.98
N ASN A 205 12.44 27.57 -24.54
CA ASN A 205 11.27 27.21 -23.75
C ASN A 205 11.47 25.82 -23.11
N LEU A 206 12.26 25.78 -22.03
CA LEU A 206 12.60 24.53 -21.37
C LEU A 206 11.37 23.84 -20.78
N PHE A 207 10.42 24.60 -20.22
CA PHE A 207 9.20 24.05 -19.64
C PHE A 207 8.38 23.27 -20.68
N GLY A 208 8.15 23.86 -21.85
CA GLY A 208 7.42 23.19 -22.92
C GLY A 208 8.14 21.96 -23.47
N LEU A 209 9.46 22.03 -23.63
CA LEU A 209 10.26 20.88 -24.06
C LEU A 209 10.22 19.74 -23.05
N ALA A 210 10.42 20.05 -21.76
CA ALA A 210 10.39 19.06 -20.69
C ALA A 210 9.01 18.37 -20.60
N GLU A 211 7.91 19.12 -20.69
CA GLU A 211 6.55 18.56 -20.68
C GLU A 211 6.30 17.62 -21.88
N GLN A 212 6.73 18.02 -23.08
CA GLN A 212 6.62 17.18 -24.27
C GLN A 212 7.41 15.87 -24.13
N VAL A 213 8.63 15.97 -23.60
CA VAL A 213 9.47 14.79 -23.34
C VAL A 213 8.80 13.91 -22.30
N GLU A 214 8.33 14.46 -21.18
CA GLU A 214 7.65 13.72 -20.11
C GLU A 214 6.43 12.96 -20.65
N GLN A 215 5.55 13.61 -21.40
CA GLN A 215 4.37 13.00 -22.01
C GLN A 215 4.74 11.84 -22.97
N HIS A 216 5.81 12.01 -23.75
CA HIS A 216 6.25 10.98 -24.70
C HIS A 216 6.80 9.74 -23.99
N VAL A 217 7.57 9.93 -22.92
CA VAL A 217 8.31 8.85 -22.26
C VAL A 217 7.49 8.07 -21.23
N GLN A 218 6.34 8.60 -20.80
CA GLN A 218 5.46 7.99 -19.78
C GLN A 218 5.01 6.55 -20.09
N SER A 219 4.96 6.16 -21.38
CA SER A 219 4.57 4.80 -21.80
C SER A 219 5.73 3.82 -21.90
N MET A 220 6.97 4.30 -21.81
CA MET A 220 8.16 3.48 -21.97
C MET A 220 8.48 2.70 -20.70
N SER A 221 8.88 1.45 -20.85
CA SER A 221 9.36 0.61 -19.73
C SER A 221 10.89 0.61 -19.58
N THR A 222 11.61 1.06 -20.60
CA THR A 222 13.08 1.04 -20.65
C THR A 222 13.69 2.03 -19.64
N PRO A 223 14.62 1.59 -18.77
CA PRO A 223 15.25 2.46 -17.78
C PRO A 223 16.34 3.33 -18.41
N LEU A 224 15.93 4.47 -18.98
CA LEU A 224 16.83 5.46 -19.58
C LEU A 224 16.93 6.71 -18.69
N LYS A 225 18.05 7.42 -18.75
CA LYS A 225 18.15 8.79 -18.20
C LYS A 225 18.10 9.78 -19.34
N ILE A 226 17.18 10.72 -19.27
CA ILE A 226 16.96 11.73 -20.30
C ILE A 226 17.17 13.09 -19.65
N ALA A 227 18.17 13.83 -20.10
CA ALA A 227 18.45 15.17 -19.61
C ALA A 227 17.88 16.22 -20.57
N VAL A 228 17.12 17.17 -20.03
CA VAL A 228 16.55 18.32 -20.76
C VAL A 228 17.02 19.59 -20.04
N MET A 229 17.91 20.36 -20.68
CA MET A 229 18.67 21.44 -20.03
C MET A 229 18.53 22.77 -20.76
#